data_AF-A0AAD6UAT2-F1
#
_entry.id   AF-A0AAD6UAT2-F1
#
_cell.length_a   1.000
_cell.length_b   1.000
_cell.length_c   1.000
_cell.angle_alpha   90.00
_cell.angle_beta   90.00
_cell.angle_gamma   90.00
#
_symmetry.space_group_name_H-M   'P 1'
#
loop_
_entity.id
_entity.type
_entity.pdbx_description
1 polymer ?
#
loop_
_entity_poly.entity_id
_entity_poly.type
_entity_poly.pdbx_seq_one_letter_code
_entity_poly.pdbx_strand_id
1 'polypeptide(L)'
;MQQLTLAQAFARTAPKKASATKAPEASSSNKPSGSKKPPSSTKPAVKVLFGANGPHANFDQFSVHPVTYNGWIYPTSQHLFQAFKFLGHRADIAEKIRTASTAEDAFNLARSNRAAARPDWLSINLAKMEEALSLKFSQHPHLQKELLSTGDSELYQDSLTDSFWGVGSDLLGRNELGRALERVRERLGGTPAPVRKILFCQNCHKKPRVGQSLYCGETCLRADISTIAPLCPQCRRRPQIGKLKYCGDTCRKAARG
;
A
#
# COMPACT_ATOMS: atom_id res chain seq x y z
N MET A 1 28.48 33.71 -17.97
CA MET A 1 27.78 34.00 -19.25
C MET A 1 26.29 33.93 -18.98
N GLN A 2 25.54 35.02 -19.19
CA GLN A 2 24.09 35.07 -18.98
C GLN A 2 23.36 34.66 -20.26
N GLN A 3 22.29 33.88 -20.16
CA GLN A 3 21.40 33.59 -21.30
C GLN A 3 19.98 34.10 -21.03
N LEU A 4 19.70 35.23 -21.68
CA LEU A 4 18.46 35.65 -22.35
C LEU A 4 17.10 35.14 -21.85
N THR A 5 16.21 36.11 -21.60
CA THR A 5 14.75 35.98 -21.66
C THR A 5 14.19 36.98 -22.68
N LEU A 6 13.21 36.58 -23.51
CA LEU A 6 12.09 37.45 -23.91
C LEU A 6 10.94 36.68 -24.58
N ALA A 7 9.81 37.37 -24.64
CA ALA A 7 8.43 36.94 -24.84
C ALA A 7 7.99 36.44 -26.24
N GLN A 8 6.94 35.59 -26.19
CA GLN A 8 5.70 35.63 -27.01
C GLN A 8 5.73 35.59 -28.56
N ALA A 9 5.23 34.47 -29.09
CA ALA A 9 4.42 34.36 -30.31
C ALA A 9 3.59 33.05 -30.21
N PHE A 10 2.35 32.88 -30.71
CA PHE A 10 1.36 33.75 -31.36
C PHE A 10 -0.05 33.52 -30.74
N ALA A 11 -1.12 34.10 -31.28
CA ALA A 11 -2.51 33.83 -30.91
C ALA A 11 -3.47 33.88 -32.13
N ARG A 12 -4.75 33.51 -31.91
CA ARG A 12 -5.92 33.51 -32.85
C ARG A 12 -6.00 32.25 -33.75
N THR A 13 -7.17 31.71 -34.15
CA THR A 13 -8.58 32.19 -34.15
C THR A 13 -9.59 31.09 -33.78
N ALA A 14 -10.80 31.48 -33.34
CA ALA A 14 -11.99 30.62 -33.26
C ALA A 14 -13.10 31.10 -34.22
N PRO A 15 -14.09 30.26 -34.60
CA PRO A 15 -15.35 30.69 -35.22
C PRO A 15 -16.58 30.58 -34.28
N LYS A 16 -17.70 31.20 -34.68
CA LYS A 16 -18.91 31.46 -33.86
C LYS A 16 -20.14 30.60 -34.21
N LYS A 17 -21.10 30.61 -33.27
CA LYS A 17 -22.46 30.05 -33.21
C LYS A 17 -23.39 30.25 -34.44
N ALA A 18 -24.28 29.27 -34.64
CA ALA A 18 -25.68 29.34 -35.12
C ALA A 18 -26.39 27.98 -34.78
N SER A 19 -27.71 27.79 -34.68
CA SER A 19 -28.84 28.67 -34.26
C SER A 19 -30.03 27.77 -33.78
N ALA A 20 -31.24 28.32 -33.57
CA ALA A 20 -32.43 27.64 -33.02
C ALA A 20 -33.56 27.33 -34.04
N THR A 21 -34.41 26.30 -33.80
CA THR A 21 -35.87 26.33 -34.08
C THR A 21 -36.69 25.22 -33.35
N LYS A 22 -38.03 25.26 -33.48
CA LYS A 22 -39.09 24.64 -32.62
C LYS A 22 -39.42 23.15 -32.87
N ALA A 23 -40.16 22.55 -31.92
CA ALA A 23 -40.87 21.26 -32.01
C ALA A 23 -42.19 21.32 -32.83
N PRO A 24 -42.81 20.15 -33.13
CA PRO A 24 -44.04 19.77 -32.39
C PRO A 24 -44.12 18.28 -31.96
N GLU A 25 -45.25 17.90 -31.37
CA GLU A 25 -45.54 16.62 -30.69
C GLU A 25 -45.84 15.43 -31.62
N ALA A 26 -45.55 14.20 -31.13
CA ALA A 26 -46.41 13.02 -31.29
C ALA A 26 -46.02 11.91 -30.29
N SER A 27 -46.98 11.07 -29.91
CA SER A 27 -46.83 10.01 -28.90
C SER A 27 -46.20 8.71 -29.43
N SER A 28 -45.46 7.98 -28.60
CA SER A 28 -45.80 6.57 -28.27
C SER A 28 -44.84 5.96 -27.24
N SER A 29 -45.44 5.35 -26.23
CA SER A 29 -44.88 4.45 -25.22
C SER A 29 -43.87 3.40 -25.73
N ASN A 30 -42.72 3.27 -25.05
CA ASN A 30 -42.33 1.96 -24.50
C ASN A 30 -41.35 2.01 -23.30
N LYS A 31 -41.38 0.97 -22.48
CA LYS A 31 -40.68 0.83 -21.17
C LYS A 31 -39.18 0.43 -21.34
N PRO A 32 -38.35 0.45 -20.27
CA PRO A 32 -36.93 0.78 -20.39
C PRO A 32 -36.06 -0.39 -20.88
N SER A 33 -35.10 -0.08 -21.78
CA SER A 33 -33.99 -0.97 -22.06
C SER A 33 -33.07 -1.06 -20.84
N GLY A 34 -33.10 -2.18 -20.13
CA GLY A 34 -32.18 -2.44 -19.02
C GLY A 34 -30.74 -2.44 -19.51
N SER A 35 -29.98 -1.40 -19.14
CA SER A 35 -28.54 -1.34 -19.33
C SER A 35 -27.89 -2.49 -18.54
N LYS A 36 -27.50 -3.55 -19.24
CA LYS A 36 -26.82 -4.72 -18.68
C LYS A 36 -25.53 -4.27 -18.00
N LYS A 37 -25.54 -4.17 -16.66
CA LYS A 37 -24.30 -4.10 -15.88
C LYS A 37 -23.44 -5.31 -16.27
N PRO A 38 -22.12 -5.14 -16.49
CA PRO A 38 -21.24 -6.29 -16.66
C PRO A 38 -21.33 -7.17 -15.40
N PRO A 39 -21.28 -8.51 -15.54
CA PRO A 39 -21.45 -9.42 -14.43
C PRO A 39 -20.34 -9.19 -13.40
N SER A 40 -20.75 -8.81 -12.19
CA SER A 40 -19.87 -8.69 -11.02
C SER A 40 -19.27 -10.05 -10.70
N SER A 41 -18.04 -10.31 -11.15
CA SER A 41 -17.31 -11.56 -10.93
C SER A 41 -16.95 -11.72 -9.45
N THR A 42 -17.83 -12.36 -8.68
CA THR A 42 -17.67 -12.67 -7.25
C THR A 42 -16.70 -13.82 -6.97
N LYS A 43 -15.58 -13.90 -7.70
CA LYS A 43 -14.44 -14.70 -7.22
C LYS A 43 -13.78 -13.94 -6.06
N PRO A 44 -13.40 -14.61 -4.96
CA PRO A 44 -12.54 -13.99 -3.95
C PRO A 44 -11.24 -13.53 -4.61
N ALA A 45 -10.82 -12.30 -4.34
CA ALA A 45 -9.53 -11.81 -4.80
C ALA A 45 -8.43 -12.73 -4.25
N VAL A 46 -7.54 -13.20 -5.13
CA VAL A 46 -6.37 -13.97 -4.70
C VAL A 46 -5.49 -13.05 -3.85
N LYS A 47 -4.94 -13.56 -2.76
CA LYS A 47 -4.07 -12.79 -1.86
C LYS A 47 -2.64 -13.23 -2.07
N VAL A 48 -1.77 -12.29 -2.42
CA VAL A 48 -0.34 -12.51 -2.60
C VAL A 48 0.38 -11.89 -1.40
N LEU A 49 1.07 -12.75 -0.65
CA LEU A 49 1.94 -12.36 0.45
C LEU A 49 3.37 -12.21 -0.09
N PHE A 50 4.03 -11.09 0.20
CA PHE A 50 5.39 -10.79 -0.25
C PHE A 50 6.25 -10.26 0.89
N GLY A 51 7.56 -10.53 0.84
CA GLY A 51 8.52 -10.19 1.88
C GLY A 51 9.82 -10.95 1.65
N ALA A 52 10.87 -10.66 2.43
CA ALA A 52 12.25 -11.10 2.15
C ALA A 52 12.44 -12.63 1.92
N ASN A 53 11.55 -13.48 2.45
CA ASN A 53 11.64 -14.94 2.35
C ASN A 53 10.61 -15.58 1.39
N GLY A 54 9.85 -14.77 0.64
CA GLY A 54 8.77 -15.23 -0.23
C GLY A 54 9.11 -15.25 -1.73
N PRO A 55 8.26 -15.88 -2.58
CA PRO A 55 8.46 -15.91 -4.03
C PRO A 55 8.44 -14.51 -4.69
N HIS A 56 7.89 -13.51 -4.00
CA HIS A 56 7.84 -12.11 -4.40
C HIS A 56 8.73 -11.21 -3.54
N ALA A 57 9.85 -11.73 -3.00
CA ALA A 57 10.80 -10.95 -2.19
C ALA A 57 11.29 -9.68 -2.89
N ASN A 58 11.34 -9.69 -4.23
CA ASN A 58 11.71 -8.52 -5.02
C ASN A 58 10.75 -7.34 -4.85
N PHE A 59 9.51 -7.54 -4.42
CA PHE A 59 8.54 -6.44 -4.22
C PHE A 59 8.89 -5.53 -3.04
N ASP A 60 9.59 -6.04 -2.03
CA ASP A 60 9.97 -5.27 -0.84
C ASP A 60 10.91 -4.11 -1.20
N GLN A 61 10.73 -2.93 -0.60
CA GLN A 61 11.55 -1.74 -0.87
C GLN A 61 13.02 -1.89 -0.43
N PHE A 62 13.32 -2.87 0.42
CA PHE A 62 14.68 -3.22 0.83
C PHE A 62 15.43 -4.07 -0.23
N SER A 63 14.75 -4.67 -1.21
CA SER A 63 15.42 -5.50 -2.23
C SER A 63 16.37 -4.69 -3.12
N VAL A 64 17.50 -5.31 -3.50
CA VAL A 64 18.63 -4.64 -4.19
C VAL A 64 18.34 -4.44 -5.68
N HIS A 65 17.56 -3.39 -5.96
CA HIS A 65 17.20 -2.94 -7.31
C HIS A 65 17.48 -1.44 -7.39
N PRO A 66 18.61 -1.02 -8.01
CA PRO A 66 18.99 0.38 -8.07
C PRO A 66 17.94 1.25 -8.74
N VAL A 67 17.70 2.44 -8.17
CA VAL A 67 16.70 3.41 -8.64
C VAL A 67 17.42 4.72 -8.98
N THR A 68 17.23 5.18 -10.21
CA THR A 68 17.69 6.51 -10.65
C THR A 68 16.61 7.56 -10.38
N TYR A 69 16.98 8.65 -9.72
CA TYR A 69 16.12 9.80 -9.45
C TYR A 69 16.92 11.10 -9.58
N ASN A 70 16.45 12.03 -10.41
CA ASN A 70 17.10 13.32 -10.69
C ASN A 70 18.60 13.21 -11.03
N GLY A 71 19.00 12.19 -11.81
CA GLY A 71 20.38 11.92 -12.20
C GLY A 71 21.22 11.15 -11.17
N TRP A 72 20.70 10.90 -9.97
CA TRP A 72 21.40 10.18 -8.90
C TRP A 72 20.89 8.74 -8.76
N ILE A 73 21.82 7.80 -8.56
CA ILE A 73 21.50 6.39 -8.31
C ILE A 73 21.41 6.14 -6.80
N TYR A 74 20.35 5.45 -6.40
CA TYR A 74 20.05 4.96 -5.06
C TYR A 74 20.08 3.43 -5.09
N PRO A 75 20.81 2.73 -4.19
CA PRO A 75 20.94 1.26 -4.26
C PRO A 75 19.62 0.48 -4.18
N THR A 76 18.62 1.02 -3.49
CA THR A 76 17.27 0.44 -3.37
C THR A 76 16.19 1.53 -3.31
N SER A 77 14.92 1.18 -3.51
CA SER A 77 13.79 2.09 -3.24
C SER A 77 13.78 2.62 -1.81
N GLN A 78 14.22 1.81 -0.83
CA GLN A 78 14.35 2.25 0.56
C GLN A 78 15.35 3.41 0.70
N HIS A 79 16.50 3.38 0.02
CA HIS A 79 17.47 4.49 0.07
C HIS A 79 16.84 5.80 -0.43
N LEU A 80 16.15 5.76 -1.58
CA LEU A 80 15.44 6.92 -2.14
C LEU A 80 14.32 7.39 -1.21
N PHE A 81 13.51 6.47 -0.68
CA PHE A 81 12.41 6.77 0.22
C PHE A 81 12.88 7.45 1.51
N GLN A 82 13.99 6.99 2.09
CA GLN A 82 14.60 7.63 3.25
C GLN A 82 15.22 8.98 2.91
N ALA A 83 15.83 9.14 1.74
CA ALA A 83 16.40 10.42 1.30
C ALA A 83 15.35 11.51 1.05
N PHE A 84 14.13 11.15 0.60
CA PHE A 84 13.01 12.11 0.41
C PHE A 84 12.65 12.92 1.66
N LYS A 85 13.01 12.44 2.86
CA LYS A 85 12.86 13.18 4.12
C LYS A 85 13.76 14.41 4.22
N PHE A 86 14.86 14.46 3.48
CA PHE A 86 15.96 15.41 3.65
C PHE A 86 16.33 16.18 2.36
N LEU A 87 15.92 15.69 1.18
CA LEU A 87 16.14 16.38 -0.08
C LEU A 87 15.60 17.83 -0.05
N GLY A 88 16.34 18.74 -0.70
CA GLY A 88 16.02 20.17 -0.80
C GLY A 88 16.38 21.04 0.40
N HIS A 89 16.69 20.46 1.58
CA HIS A 89 17.01 21.24 2.79
C HIS A 89 18.13 20.66 3.66
N ARG A 90 18.41 19.35 3.58
CA ARG A 90 19.49 18.65 4.29
C ARG A 90 20.22 17.68 3.36
N ALA A 91 20.86 18.24 2.33
CA ALA A 91 21.62 17.49 1.34
C ALA A 91 22.74 16.63 1.96
N ASP A 92 23.34 17.10 3.06
CA ASP A 92 24.36 16.39 3.83
C ASP A 92 23.87 15.07 4.45
N ILE A 93 22.60 15.01 4.87
CA ILE A 93 21.97 13.80 5.38
C ILE A 93 21.46 12.94 4.22
N ALA A 94 20.85 13.57 3.20
CA ALA A 94 20.32 12.87 2.03
C ALA A 94 21.40 12.09 1.28
N GLU A 95 22.60 12.65 1.15
CA GLU A 95 23.73 12.00 0.50
C GLU A 95 24.25 10.81 1.32
N LYS A 96 24.44 10.97 2.64
CA LYS A 96 24.82 9.87 3.54
C LYS A 96 23.83 8.70 3.51
N ILE A 97 22.54 9.00 3.34
CA ILE A 97 21.49 7.98 3.16
C ILE A 97 21.58 7.33 1.79
N ARG A 98 21.86 8.09 0.73
CA ARG A 98 22.01 7.57 -0.65
C ARG A 98 23.21 6.62 -0.76
N THR A 99 24.32 6.95 -0.12
CA THR A 99 25.57 6.19 -0.15
C THR A 99 25.73 5.22 1.03
N ALA A 100 24.66 4.91 1.75
CA ALA A 100 24.69 3.91 2.82
C ALA A 100 24.97 2.51 2.24
N SER A 101 25.63 1.65 3.03
CA SER A 101 26.01 0.30 2.58
C SER A 101 24.81 -0.64 2.39
N THR A 102 23.76 -0.46 3.19
CA THR A 102 22.55 -1.30 3.20
C THR A 102 21.27 -0.47 3.32
N ALA A 103 20.14 -1.07 2.96
CA ALA A 103 18.83 -0.44 3.08
C ALA A 103 18.43 -0.23 4.56
N GLU A 104 18.92 -1.10 5.44
CA GLU A 104 18.87 -1.01 6.90
C GLU A 104 19.69 0.19 7.41
N ASP A 105 20.89 0.42 6.90
CA ASP A 105 21.72 1.58 7.25
C ASP A 105 21.06 2.88 6.79
N ALA A 106 20.54 2.93 5.57
CA ALA A 106 19.77 4.07 5.06
C ALA A 106 18.55 4.38 5.96
N PHE A 107 17.83 3.35 6.42
CA PHE A 107 16.73 3.48 7.38
C PHE A 107 17.21 3.98 8.75
N ASN A 108 18.31 3.42 9.27
CA ASN A 108 18.87 3.78 10.56
C ASN A 108 19.39 5.22 10.58
N LEU A 109 20.11 5.66 9.55
CA LEU A 109 20.57 7.04 9.38
C LEU A 109 19.40 8.01 9.37
N ALA A 110 18.34 7.73 8.61
CA ALA A 110 17.14 8.55 8.57
C ALA A 110 16.37 8.56 9.90
N ARG A 111 16.38 7.45 10.65
CA ARG A 111 15.74 7.33 11.98
C ARG A 111 16.50 8.13 13.05
N SER A 112 17.83 8.08 13.03
CA SER A 112 18.69 8.86 13.93
C SER A 112 18.60 10.36 13.64
N ASN A 113 18.43 10.74 12.37
CA ASN A 113 18.29 12.14 11.96
C ASN A 113 16.84 12.64 11.90
N ARG A 114 15.87 11.95 12.52
CA ARG A 114 14.42 12.25 12.40
C ARG A 114 14.02 13.70 12.72
N ALA A 115 14.76 14.39 13.60
CA ALA A 115 14.50 15.78 13.98
C ALA A 115 14.85 16.80 12.86
N ALA A 116 15.66 16.39 11.89
CA ALA A 116 16.06 17.21 10.73
C ALA A 116 15.28 16.86 9.45
N ALA A 117 14.26 15.99 9.54
CA ALA A 117 13.39 15.66 8.42
C ALA A 117 12.35 16.75 8.18
N ARG A 118 11.89 16.88 6.93
CA ARG A 118 10.85 17.83 6.51
C ARG A 118 9.58 17.74 7.38
N PRO A 119 8.98 18.88 7.77
CA PRO A 119 7.88 18.92 8.75
C PRO A 119 6.58 18.29 8.24
N ASP A 120 6.36 18.25 6.93
CA ASP A 120 5.19 17.68 6.26
C ASP A 120 5.32 16.17 5.99
N TRP A 121 6.38 15.49 6.46
CA TRP A 121 6.67 14.10 6.08
C TRP A 121 5.48 13.13 6.23
N LEU A 122 4.71 13.24 7.32
CA LEU A 122 3.58 12.34 7.58
C LEU A 122 2.39 12.52 6.62
N SER A 123 2.26 13.66 5.94
CA SER A 123 1.18 13.89 4.96
C SER A 123 1.55 13.40 3.55
N ILE A 124 2.84 13.26 3.25
CA ILE A 124 3.35 12.91 1.91
C ILE A 124 3.99 11.53 1.80
N ASN A 125 4.28 10.86 2.92
CA ASN A 125 5.07 9.61 2.93
C ASN A 125 4.48 8.51 2.03
N LEU A 126 3.15 8.39 1.93
CA LEU A 126 2.48 7.46 1.03
C LEU A 126 2.81 7.77 -0.45
N ALA A 127 2.67 9.04 -0.86
CA ALA A 127 3.00 9.48 -2.21
C ALA A 127 4.49 9.30 -2.52
N LYS A 128 5.38 9.56 -1.56
CA LYS A 128 6.83 9.36 -1.72
C LYS A 128 7.26 7.89 -1.73
N MET A 129 6.54 6.99 -1.06
CA MET A 129 6.74 5.55 -1.23
C MET A 129 6.27 5.10 -2.62
N GLU A 130 5.08 5.53 -3.06
CA GLU A 130 4.58 5.26 -4.41
C GLU A 130 5.54 5.75 -5.50
N GLU A 131 6.16 6.92 -5.34
CA GLU A 131 7.16 7.47 -6.25
C GLU A 131 8.42 6.58 -6.32
N ALA A 132 8.98 6.20 -5.16
CA ALA A 132 10.15 5.32 -5.08
C ALA A 132 9.90 3.91 -5.64
N LEU A 133 8.68 3.38 -5.48
CA LEU A 133 8.25 2.11 -6.06
C LEU A 133 7.98 2.24 -7.57
N SER A 134 7.27 3.30 -8.00
CA SER A 134 7.00 3.55 -9.44
C SER A 134 8.29 3.60 -10.24
N LEU A 135 9.33 4.26 -9.72
CA LEU A 135 10.65 4.33 -10.35
C LEU A 135 11.32 2.95 -10.41
N LYS A 136 11.34 2.18 -9.31
CA LYS A 136 11.86 0.80 -9.31
C LYS A 136 11.16 -0.09 -10.31
N PHE A 137 9.83 -0.14 -10.31
CA PHE A 137 9.09 -1.04 -11.20
C PHE A 137 9.10 -0.60 -12.67
N SER A 138 9.24 0.70 -12.97
CA SER A 138 9.41 1.18 -14.36
C SER A 138 10.83 1.03 -14.90
N GLN A 139 11.86 1.08 -14.04
CA GLN A 139 13.27 0.94 -14.44
C GLN A 139 13.73 -0.52 -14.55
N HIS A 140 12.95 -1.48 -14.01
CA HIS A 140 13.28 -2.91 -14.01
C HIS A 140 12.17 -3.74 -14.70
N PRO A 141 12.26 -3.98 -16.03
CA PRO A 141 11.19 -4.64 -16.80
C PRO A 141 10.80 -6.04 -16.31
N HIS A 142 11.73 -6.77 -15.69
CA HIS A 142 11.43 -8.08 -15.08
C HIS A 142 10.52 -7.94 -13.86
N LEU A 143 10.76 -6.94 -12.98
CA LEU A 143 9.89 -6.61 -11.86
C LEU A 143 8.54 -6.06 -12.33
N GLN A 144 8.53 -5.24 -13.38
CA GLN A 144 7.27 -4.79 -14.00
C GLN A 144 6.41 -5.98 -14.39
N LYS A 145 6.99 -6.93 -15.13
CA LYS A 145 6.30 -8.15 -15.56
C LYS A 145 5.83 -8.99 -14.37
N GLU A 146 6.65 -9.13 -13.33
CA GLU A 146 6.29 -9.84 -12.09
C GLU A 146 5.09 -9.18 -11.40
N LEU A 147 5.10 -7.86 -11.19
CA LEU A 147 4.01 -7.10 -10.58
C LEU A 147 2.72 -7.17 -11.41
N LEU A 148 2.80 -7.02 -12.73
CA LEU A 148 1.66 -7.14 -13.64
C LEU A 148 1.07 -8.57 -13.64
N SER A 149 1.91 -9.60 -13.48
CA SER A 149 1.45 -11.00 -13.42
C SER A 149 0.57 -11.33 -12.22
N THR A 150 0.57 -10.48 -11.18
CA THR A 150 -0.32 -10.64 -10.01
C THR A 150 -1.80 -10.39 -10.35
N GLY A 151 -2.13 -9.85 -11.53
CA GLY A 151 -3.50 -9.66 -11.98
C GLY A 151 -4.28 -8.70 -11.07
N ASP A 152 -5.46 -9.11 -10.63
CA ASP A 152 -6.29 -8.37 -9.66
C ASP A 152 -5.98 -8.75 -8.20
N SER A 153 -4.94 -9.52 -7.92
CA SER A 153 -4.63 -9.98 -6.56
C SER A 153 -4.43 -8.82 -5.57
N GLU A 154 -4.90 -9.00 -4.33
CA GLU A 154 -4.53 -8.12 -3.21
C GLU A 154 -3.10 -8.42 -2.76
N LEU A 155 -2.27 -7.40 -2.61
CA LEU A 155 -0.87 -7.54 -2.22
C LEU A 155 -0.69 -7.22 -0.73
N TYR A 156 0.03 -8.08 -0.01
CA TYR A 156 0.26 -7.96 1.44
C TYR A 156 1.75 -8.09 1.78
N GLN A 157 2.31 -7.10 2.47
CA GLN A 157 3.70 -7.18 2.97
C GLN A 157 3.76 -8.00 4.27
N ASP A 158 4.53 -9.09 4.23
CA ASP A 158 4.80 -9.99 5.34
C ASP A 158 5.80 -9.40 6.34
N SER A 159 5.32 -8.39 7.09
CA SER A 159 6.04 -7.84 8.22
C SER A 159 5.19 -7.92 9.47
N LEU A 160 5.57 -8.81 10.39
CA LEU A 160 4.92 -8.95 11.70
C LEU A 160 5.29 -7.82 12.68
N THR A 161 6.30 -7.00 12.35
CA THR A 161 6.81 -5.92 13.21
C THR A 161 6.36 -4.53 12.75
N ASP A 162 5.92 -4.37 11.51
CA ASP A 162 5.44 -3.10 10.96
C ASP A 162 3.94 -3.18 10.60
N SER A 163 3.11 -2.60 11.46
CA SER A 163 1.65 -2.51 11.25
C SER A 163 1.20 -1.29 10.43
N PHE A 164 2.12 -0.48 9.92
CA PHE A 164 1.81 0.62 8.99
C PHE A 164 2.07 0.20 7.54
N TRP A 165 3.30 -0.22 7.22
CA TRP A 165 3.67 -0.62 5.86
C TRP A 165 3.22 -2.04 5.56
N GLY A 166 3.25 -2.95 6.54
CA GLY A 166 2.82 -4.34 6.40
C GLY A 166 1.63 -4.74 7.26
N VAL A 167 1.48 -6.05 7.47
CA VAL A 167 0.34 -6.68 8.13
C VAL A 167 0.39 -6.65 9.66
N GLY A 168 1.55 -6.46 10.27
CA GLY A 168 1.70 -6.49 11.73
C GLY A 168 1.48 -7.87 12.36
N SER A 169 1.73 -7.98 13.66
CA SER A 169 1.71 -9.24 14.41
C SER A 169 0.31 -9.84 14.62
N ASP A 170 -0.74 -9.04 14.44
CA ASP A 170 -2.15 -9.43 14.50
C ASP A 170 -2.78 -9.62 13.11
N LEU A 171 -2.02 -9.37 12.03
CA LEU A 171 -2.47 -9.32 10.64
C LEU A 171 -3.50 -8.20 10.35
N LEU A 172 -3.64 -7.21 11.23
CA LEU A 172 -4.59 -6.08 11.13
C LEU A 172 -3.93 -4.76 10.70
N GLY A 173 -2.63 -4.80 10.42
CA GLY A 173 -1.84 -3.67 9.94
C GLY A 173 -2.41 -3.03 8.68
N ARG A 174 -2.10 -1.75 8.50
CA ARG A 174 -2.63 -0.95 7.39
C ARG A 174 -2.19 -1.50 6.03
N ASN A 175 -1.04 -2.19 5.95
CA ASN A 175 -0.47 -2.73 4.73
C ASN A 175 -0.33 -1.67 3.62
N GLU A 176 0.15 -0.47 3.97
CA GLU A 176 0.28 0.64 3.03
C GLU A 176 1.25 0.36 1.88
N LEU A 177 2.24 -0.52 2.07
CA LEU A 177 3.18 -0.90 1.01
C LEU A 177 2.49 -1.75 -0.05
N GLY A 178 1.73 -2.78 0.34
CA GLY A 178 0.94 -3.60 -0.58
C GLY A 178 -0.04 -2.75 -1.39
N ARG A 179 -0.70 -1.78 -0.74
CA ARG A 179 -1.58 -0.81 -1.41
C ARG A 179 -0.85 0.13 -2.36
N ALA A 180 0.38 0.54 -2.01
CA ALA A 180 1.20 1.37 -2.90
C ALA A 180 1.58 0.57 -4.16
N LEU A 181 1.97 -0.70 -4.01
CA LEU A 181 2.22 -1.61 -5.13
C LEU A 181 0.97 -1.84 -6.00
N GLU A 182 -0.21 -1.99 -5.40
CA GLU A 182 -1.49 -2.07 -6.13
C GLU A 182 -1.72 -0.81 -7.00
N ARG A 183 -1.43 0.39 -6.49
CA ARG A 183 -1.51 1.65 -7.25
C ARG A 183 -0.41 1.79 -8.31
N VAL A 184 0.79 1.27 -8.05
CA VAL A 184 1.88 1.22 -9.04
C VAL A 184 1.53 0.25 -10.18
N ARG A 185 0.95 -0.92 -9.87
CA ARG A 185 0.46 -1.89 -10.86
C ARG A 185 -0.56 -1.26 -11.81
N GLU A 186 -1.54 -0.54 -11.26
CA GLU A 186 -2.54 0.20 -12.04
C GLU A 186 -1.91 1.26 -12.95
N ARG A 187 -0.98 2.09 -12.42
CA ARG A 187 -0.26 3.10 -13.22
C ARG A 187 0.61 2.51 -14.34
N LEU A 188 1.11 1.29 -14.18
CA LEU A 188 1.91 0.57 -15.18
C LEU A 188 1.06 -0.23 -16.17
N GLY A 189 -0.27 -0.01 -16.20
CA GLY A 189 -1.20 -0.65 -17.15
C GLY A 189 -1.71 -2.02 -16.72
N GLY A 190 -1.47 -2.43 -15.46
CA GLY A 190 -1.99 -3.67 -14.89
C GLY A 190 -3.40 -3.55 -14.36
N THR A 191 -4.00 -4.70 -14.03
CA THR A 191 -5.36 -4.74 -13.48
C THR A 191 -5.43 -3.98 -12.15
N PRO A 192 -6.39 -3.05 -11.98
CA PRO A 192 -6.59 -2.37 -10.71
C PRO A 192 -6.94 -3.39 -9.62
N ALA A 193 -6.49 -3.14 -8.39
CA ALA A 193 -6.93 -3.97 -7.27
C ALA A 193 -8.46 -3.85 -7.11
N PRO A 194 -9.16 -4.93 -6.75
CA PRO A 194 -10.59 -4.92 -6.56
C PRO A 194 -10.95 -3.86 -5.51
N VAL A 195 -11.95 -3.03 -5.83
CA VAL A 195 -12.40 -1.94 -4.94
C VAL A 195 -12.77 -2.54 -3.59
N ARG A 196 -11.87 -2.34 -2.62
CA ARG A 196 -12.02 -2.91 -1.27
C ARG A 196 -13.29 -2.34 -0.65
N LYS A 197 -14.37 -3.14 -0.66
CA LYS A 197 -15.61 -2.83 0.03
C LYS A 197 -15.24 -2.47 1.47
N ILE A 198 -15.77 -1.35 1.95
CA ILE A 198 -15.49 -0.81 3.29
C ILE A 198 -15.61 -1.96 4.30
N LEU A 199 -14.48 -2.33 4.90
CA LEU A 199 -14.44 -3.33 5.96
C LEU A 199 -15.19 -2.74 7.15
N PHE A 200 -16.38 -3.26 7.42
CA PHE A 200 -17.11 -2.96 8.64
C PHE A 200 -16.44 -3.67 9.82
N CYS A 201 -16.43 -3.03 10.99
CA CYS A 201 -15.87 -3.60 12.20
C CYS A 201 -16.47 -4.99 12.48
N GLN A 202 -15.66 -6.03 12.62
CA GLN A 202 -16.16 -7.40 12.78
C GLN A 202 -16.98 -7.58 14.06
N ASN A 203 -16.67 -6.85 15.14
CA ASN A 203 -17.39 -6.89 16.41
C ASN A 203 -18.69 -6.03 16.47
N CYS A 204 -18.76 -4.88 15.80
CA CYS A 204 -19.90 -3.94 15.97
C CYS A 204 -20.53 -3.45 14.65
N HIS A 205 -20.05 -3.95 13.52
CA HIS A 205 -20.49 -3.65 12.15
C HIS A 205 -20.52 -2.15 11.75
N LYS A 206 -19.92 -1.26 12.55
CA LYS A 206 -19.73 0.16 12.19
C LYS A 206 -18.48 0.33 11.34
N LYS A 207 -18.47 1.36 10.48
CA LYS A 207 -17.27 1.76 9.72
C LYS A 207 -16.13 2.09 10.68
N PRO A 208 -14.91 1.54 10.50
CA PRO A 208 -13.76 1.89 11.33
C PRO A 208 -13.46 3.38 11.31
N ARG A 209 -13.06 3.94 12.46
CA ARG A 209 -12.73 5.38 12.57
C ARG A 209 -11.45 5.74 11.82
N VAL A 210 -10.57 4.76 11.56
CA VAL A 210 -9.27 4.95 10.91
C VAL A 210 -9.02 3.80 9.92
N GLY A 211 -8.75 4.16 8.66
CA GLY A 211 -8.26 3.22 7.64
C GLY A 211 -9.20 2.05 7.34
N GLN A 212 -8.60 0.88 7.08
CA GLN A 212 -9.28 -0.38 6.77
C GLN A 212 -9.04 -1.45 7.84
N SER A 213 -8.88 -1.04 9.11
CA SER A 213 -8.75 -2.00 10.22
C SER A 213 -10.01 -2.88 10.33
N LEU A 214 -9.84 -4.15 10.72
CA LEU A 214 -10.98 -5.05 10.95
C LEU A 214 -11.85 -4.63 12.15
N TYR A 215 -11.41 -3.67 12.98
CA TYR A 215 -12.17 -3.17 14.13
C TYR A 215 -12.18 -1.64 14.18
N CYS A 216 -13.24 -1.04 14.73
CA CYS A 216 -13.36 0.42 14.80
C CYS A 216 -12.57 1.08 15.94
N GLY A 217 -11.80 0.31 16.71
CA GLY A 217 -11.00 0.76 17.85
C GLY A 217 -10.69 -0.37 18.83
N GLU A 218 -9.76 -0.10 19.76
CA GLU A 218 -9.21 -1.07 20.73
C GLU A 218 -10.30 -1.80 21.54
N THR A 219 -11.39 -1.13 21.92
CA THR A 219 -12.53 -1.73 22.64
C THR A 219 -13.17 -2.88 21.86
N CYS A 220 -13.35 -2.72 20.54
CA CYS A 220 -13.95 -3.75 19.69
C CYS A 220 -12.98 -4.90 19.41
N LEU A 221 -11.68 -4.61 19.32
CA LEU A 221 -10.64 -5.62 19.21
C LEU A 221 -10.54 -6.46 20.50
N ARG A 222 -10.51 -5.83 21.68
CA ARG A 222 -10.49 -6.53 22.97
C ARG A 222 -11.75 -7.37 23.21
N ALA A 223 -12.92 -6.85 22.83
CA ALA A 223 -14.18 -7.60 22.92
C ALA A 223 -14.09 -8.91 22.12
N ASP A 224 -13.67 -8.85 20.86
CA ASP A 224 -13.57 -10.03 20.00
C ASP A 224 -12.47 -11.00 20.47
N ILE A 225 -11.28 -10.50 20.80
CA ILE A 225 -10.19 -11.31 21.37
C ILE A 225 -10.64 -12.02 22.67
N SER A 226 -11.53 -11.44 23.48
CA SER A 226 -12.02 -12.08 24.71
C SER A 226 -12.91 -13.32 24.46
N THR A 227 -13.41 -13.48 23.23
CA THR A 227 -14.12 -14.68 22.78
C THR A 227 -13.17 -15.78 22.32
N ILE A 228 -11.96 -15.41 21.89
CA ILE A 228 -10.92 -16.32 21.41
C ILE A 228 -10.28 -17.05 22.60
N ALA A 229 -10.44 -18.38 22.65
CA ALA A 229 -9.74 -19.20 23.63
C ALA A 229 -8.21 -19.03 23.48
N PRO A 230 -7.47 -18.77 24.57
CA PRO A 230 -6.04 -18.48 24.51
C PRO A 230 -5.26 -19.68 23.98
N LEU A 231 -4.19 -19.42 23.22
CA LEU A 231 -3.28 -20.48 22.77
C LEU A 231 -2.56 -21.10 23.96
N CYS A 232 -2.30 -22.41 23.90
CA CYS A 232 -1.49 -23.07 24.91
C CYS A 232 -0.07 -22.50 24.93
N PRO A 233 0.49 -22.12 26.10
CA PRO A 233 1.81 -21.50 26.20
C PRO A 233 2.96 -22.47 25.90
N GLN A 234 2.70 -23.79 25.86
CA GLN A 234 3.70 -24.82 25.54
C GLN A 234 3.68 -25.20 24.06
N CYS A 235 2.51 -25.55 23.54
CA CYS A 235 2.38 -26.15 22.20
C CYS A 235 1.93 -25.16 21.10
N ARG A 236 1.57 -23.91 21.47
CA ARG A 236 0.87 -22.90 20.63
C ARG A 236 -0.44 -23.34 19.98
N ARG A 237 -0.87 -24.61 20.06
CA ARG A 237 -2.19 -25.07 19.59
C ARG A 237 -3.31 -24.52 20.49
N ARG A 238 -4.49 -24.30 19.89
CA ARG A 238 -5.71 -23.91 20.62
C ARG A 238 -6.23 -25.10 21.45
N PRO A 239 -6.65 -24.91 22.71
CA PRO A 239 -7.32 -25.95 23.50
C PRO A 239 -8.57 -26.46 22.79
N GLN A 240 -8.76 -27.78 22.74
CA GLN A 240 -9.91 -28.38 22.04
C GLN A 240 -11.23 -28.27 22.82
N ILE A 241 -11.19 -27.97 24.13
CA ILE A 241 -12.36 -27.85 24.99
C ILE A 241 -12.19 -26.65 25.93
N GLY A 242 -13.15 -25.72 25.90
CA GLY A 242 -13.29 -24.62 26.88
C GLY A 242 -12.16 -23.58 26.90
N LYS A 243 -12.19 -22.69 27.91
CA LYS A 243 -11.18 -21.65 28.16
C LYS A 243 -9.97 -22.18 28.94
N LEU A 244 -9.46 -23.37 28.60
CA LEU A 244 -8.38 -24.03 29.34
C LEU A 244 -7.00 -23.41 29.04
N LYS A 245 -6.10 -23.38 30.04
CA LYS A 245 -4.75 -22.80 29.91
C LYS A 245 -3.81 -23.61 29.00
N TYR A 246 -4.06 -24.91 28.79
CA TYR A 246 -3.19 -25.80 28.01
C TYR A 246 -3.98 -26.60 26.97
N CYS A 247 -3.31 -27.00 25.88
CA CYS A 247 -3.95 -27.71 24.76
C CYS A 247 -4.30 -29.18 25.09
N GLY A 248 -3.74 -29.72 26.17
CA GLY A 248 -3.99 -31.06 26.68
C GLY A 248 -3.06 -31.40 27.84
N ASP A 249 -3.28 -32.56 28.46
CA ASP A 249 -2.57 -33.00 29.66
C ASP A 249 -1.06 -33.15 29.48
N THR A 250 -0.61 -33.62 28.32
CA THR A 250 0.83 -33.72 27.96
C THR A 250 1.52 -32.36 28.08
N CYS A 251 0.88 -31.30 27.58
CA CYS A 251 1.42 -29.94 27.64
C CYS A 251 1.28 -29.31 29.04
N ARG A 252 0.24 -29.67 29.79
CA ARG A 252 0.12 -29.27 31.21
C ARG A 252 1.21 -29.90 32.07
N LYS A 253 1.63 -31.13 31.78
CA LYS A 253 2.73 -31.83 32.45
C LYS A 253 4.10 -31.27 32.05
N ALA A 254 4.33 -31.05 30.75
CA ALA A 254 5.57 -30.43 30.24
C ALA A 254 5.82 -29.02 30.83
N ALA A 255 4.77 -28.25 31.14
CA ALA A 255 4.88 -26.95 31.81
C ALA A 255 5.23 -26.99 33.32
N ARG A 256 5.42 -28.19 33.89
CA ARG A 256 5.70 -28.41 35.32
C ARG A 256 7.01 -29.17 35.57
N GLY A 257 7.75 -29.49 34.51
CA GLY A 257 9.10 -30.09 34.56
C GLY A 257 10.15 -29.02 34.34
#